data_AF-A0A380VIY5-F1
#
_entry.id   AF-A0A380VIY5-F1
#
_cell.length_a   1.000
_cell.length_b   1.000
_cell.length_c   1.000
_cell.angle_alpha   90.00
_cell.angle_beta   90.00
_cell.angle_gamma   90.00
#
_symmetry.space_group_name_H-M   'P 1'
#
loop_
_entity.id
_entity.type
_entity.pdbx_description
1 polymer ?
#
loop_
_entity_poly.entity_id
_entity_poly.type
_entity_poly.pdbx_seq_one_letter_code
_entity_poly.pdbx_strand_id
1 'polypeptide(L)'
;MVHWVVSKRWRDLSRYDNGDLAITYLTSCYAEKLGILESEVEQVYINKVPLKRGCDYQDVLNVLKFYASEEASYCTGQSINITGGQVMF
;
A
#
# COMPACT_ATOMS: atom_id res chain seq x y z
N MET A 1 7.33 -11.92 -8.16
CA MET A 1 6.90 -10.74 -8.93
C MET A 1 6.08 -9.82 -8.01
N VAL A 2 6.69 -8.81 -7.40
CA VAL A 2 5.95 -7.81 -6.61
C VAL A 2 5.12 -7.01 -7.62
N HIS A 3 3.83 -7.33 -7.76
CA HIS A 3 2.95 -6.62 -8.68
C HIS A 3 2.59 -5.27 -8.05
N TRP A 4 3.57 -4.37 -8.03
CA TRP A 4 3.32 -2.95 -7.93
C TRP A 4 2.56 -2.55 -9.19
N VAL A 5 1.33 -2.09 -9.03
CA VAL A 5 0.62 -1.36 -10.09
C VAL A 5 1.34 -0.03 -10.29
N VAL A 6 2.45 -0.07 -11.02
CA VAL A 6 3.20 1.08 -11.53
C VAL A 6 3.03 1.06 -13.03
N SER A 7 1.85 1.47 -13.49
CA SER A 7 1.62 1.72 -14.91
C SER A 7 0.85 3.03 -15.06
N LYS A 8 1.61 4.06 -15.46
CA LYS A 8 1.23 5.41 -15.95
C LYS A 8 1.05 6.60 -14.99
N ARG A 9 0.94 6.47 -13.66
CA ARG A 9 0.78 7.66 -12.76
C ARG A 9 2.07 8.15 -12.06
N TRP A 10 3.15 7.37 -12.12
CA TRP A 10 4.39 7.64 -11.36
C TRP A 10 5.22 8.83 -11.86
N ARG A 11 4.97 9.33 -13.08
CA ARG A 11 5.68 10.51 -13.62
C ARG A 11 5.18 11.84 -13.02
N ASP A 12 4.00 11.86 -12.40
CA ASP A 12 3.46 13.05 -11.72
C ASP A 12 3.86 13.12 -10.25
N LEU A 13 4.04 11.98 -9.60
CA LEU A 13 4.33 11.93 -8.16
C LEU A 13 5.77 12.34 -7.82
N SER A 14 6.70 12.26 -8.78
CA SER A 14 8.07 12.75 -8.60
C SER A 14 8.19 14.29 -8.60
N ARG A 15 7.08 15.03 -8.76
CA ARG A 15 7.05 16.50 -8.67
C ARG A 15 6.68 17.02 -7.28
N TYR A 16 6.26 16.15 -6.37
CA TYR A 16 5.84 16.53 -5.03
C TYR A 16 6.93 16.15 -4.04
N ASP A 17 7.75 17.14 -3.68
CA ASP A 17 8.96 17.03 -2.86
C ASP A 17 8.68 16.73 -1.37
N ASN A 18 7.41 16.57 -0.97
CA ASN A 18 7.01 16.13 0.35
C ASN A 18 5.74 15.28 0.21
N GLY A 19 5.76 14.06 0.77
CA GLY A 19 4.70 13.05 0.61
C GLY A 19 3.27 13.53 0.93
N ASP A 20 3.15 14.62 1.68
CA ASP A 20 1.88 15.21 2.12
C ASP A 20 1.00 15.71 0.95
N LEU A 21 1.59 16.28 -0.10
CA LEU A 21 0.82 16.82 -1.23
C LEU A 21 0.27 15.71 -2.13
N ALA A 22 1.03 14.61 -2.28
CA ALA A 22 0.60 13.44 -3.03
C ALA A 22 -0.56 12.70 -2.33
N ILE A 23 -0.47 12.55 -1.00
CA ILE A 23 -1.50 11.93 -0.18
C ILE A 23 -2.78 12.77 -0.24
N THR A 24 -2.67 14.09 -0.05
CA THR A 24 -3.82 15.02 -0.11
C THR A 24 -4.56 14.92 -1.44
N TYR A 25 -3.82 14.92 -2.56
CA TYR A 25 -4.41 14.80 -3.90
C TYR A 25 -5.12 13.45 -4.12
N LEU A 26 -4.51 12.35 -3.66
CA LEU A 26 -5.09 11.01 -3.76
C LEU A 26 -6.37 10.89 -2.92
N THR A 27 -6.36 11.41 -1.69
CA THR A 27 -7.53 11.44 -0.81
C THR A 27 -8.69 12.17 -1.45
N SER A 28 -8.44 13.37 -2.01
CA SER A 28 -9.45 14.16 -2.72
C SER A 28 -10.06 13.42 -3.91
N CYS A 29 -9.20 12.84 -4.77
CA CYS A 29 -9.64 12.02 -5.90
C CYS A 29 -10.48 10.80 -5.49
N TYR A 30 -10.22 10.20 -4.32
CA TYR A 30 -11.00 9.08 -3.82
C TYR A 30 -12.31 9.49 -3.16
N ALA A 31 -12.31 10.62 -2.45
CA ALA A 31 -13.50 11.22 -1.88
C ALA A 31 -14.54 11.50 -2.99
N GLU A 32 -14.12 12.13 -4.09
CA GLU A 32 -14.97 12.39 -5.26
C GLU A 32 -15.54 11.09 -5.86
N LYS A 33 -14.71 10.06 -6.03
CA LYS A 33 -15.13 8.78 -6.61
C LYS A 33 -16.10 8.00 -5.75
N LEU A 34 -15.95 8.08 -4.43
CA LEU A 34 -16.78 7.36 -3.46
C LEU A 34 -18.00 8.17 -3.02
N GLY A 35 -18.06 9.47 -3.34
CA GLY A 35 -19.13 10.37 -2.91
C GLY A 35 -19.14 10.60 -1.39
N ILE A 36 -17.96 10.58 -0.76
CA ILE A 36 -17.79 10.74 0.70
C ILE A 36 -16.90 11.95 1.00
N LEU A 37 -16.84 12.38 2.26
CA LEU A 37 -15.92 13.45 2.67
C LEU A 37 -14.47 12.94 2.68
N GLU A 38 -13.50 13.83 2.40
CA GLU A 38 -12.07 13.51 2.43
C GLU A 38 -11.64 12.92 3.78
N SER A 39 -12.20 13.41 4.89
CA SER A 39 -11.92 12.90 6.24
C SER A 39 -12.41 11.47 6.49
N GLU A 40 -13.34 10.96 5.67
CA GLU A 40 -13.91 9.61 5.82
C GLU A 40 -13.14 8.57 4.97
N VAL A 41 -12.37 9.03 3.98
CA VAL A 41 -11.66 8.17 3.03
C VAL A 41 -10.74 7.20 3.75
N GLU A 42 -9.93 7.68 4.69
CA GLU A 42 -8.98 6.84 5.43
C GLU A 42 -9.69 5.72 6.19
N GLN A 43 -10.75 6.04 6.92
CA GLN A 43 -11.50 5.06 7.70
C GLN A 43 -12.16 4.00 6.81
N VAL A 44 -12.67 4.40 5.64
CA VAL A 44 -13.21 3.46 4.64
C VAL A 44 -12.13 2.48 4.18
N TYR A 45 -10.89 2.93 3.97
CA TYR A 45 -9.78 2.05 3.61
C TYR A 45 -9.36 1.12 4.74
N ILE A 46 -9.23 1.65 5.96
CA ILE A 46 -8.92 0.85 7.16
C ILE A 46 -9.96 -0.25 7.36
N ASN A 47 -11.24 0.05 7.14
CA ASN A 47 -12.32 -0.90 7.29
C ASN A 47 -12.29 -2.04 6.26
N LYS A 48 -11.67 -1.83 5.09
CA LYS A 48 -11.47 -2.90 4.08
C LYS A 48 -10.36 -3.87 4.45
N VAL A 49 -9.40 -3.43 5.28
CA VAL A 49 -8.32 -4.30 5.77
C VAL A 49 -8.85 -5.16 6.93
N PRO A 50 -8.74 -6.50 6.87
CA PRO A 50 -9.15 -7.37 7.98
C PRO A 50 -8.48 -7.04 9.31
N LEU A 51 -7.20 -6.67 9.29
CA LEU A 51 -6.47 -6.22 10.49
C LEU A 51 -6.84 -4.81 10.99
N LYS A 52 -7.72 -4.08 10.29
CA LYS A 52 -8.20 -2.74 10.68
C LYS A 52 -7.07 -1.74 10.97
N ARG A 53 -5.98 -1.82 10.21
CA ARG A 53 -4.88 -0.86 10.24
C ARG A 53 -4.17 -0.79 8.89
N GLY A 54 -3.45 0.30 8.66
CA GLY A 54 -2.54 0.44 7.52
C GLY A 54 -1.33 -0.47 7.62
N CYS A 55 -0.60 -0.59 6.51
CA CYS A 55 0.71 -1.24 6.48
C CYS A 55 1.77 -0.22 6.92
N ASP A 56 2.56 -0.58 7.93
CA ASP A 56 3.69 0.23 8.36
C ASP A 56 4.98 -0.27 7.70
N TYR A 57 6.01 0.58 7.66
CA TYR A 57 7.33 0.20 7.14
C TYR A 57 7.91 -1.03 7.86
N GLN A 58 7.61 -1.17 9.15
CA GLN A 58 8.06 -2.32 9.95
C GLN A 58 7.45 -3.64 9.48
N ASP A 59 6.19 -3.64 9.00
CA ASP A 59 5.56 -4.85 8.46
C ASP A 59 6.31 -5.34 7.22
N VAL A 60 6.71 -4.42 6.35
CA VAL A 60 7.49 -4.73 5.14
C VAL A 60 8.90 -5.22 5.50
N LEU A 61 9.56 -4.53 6.42
CA LEU A 61 10.92 -4.86 6.84
C LEU A 61 10.99 -6.24 7.51
N ASN A 62 9.99 -6.61 8.30
CA ASN A 62 9.93 -7.91 8.96
C ASN A 62 9.87 -9.06 7.94
N VAL A 63 9.06 -8.93 6.89
CA VAL A 63 9.00 -9.93 5.80
C VAL A 63 10.32 -9.98 5.04
N LEU A 64 10.90 -8.82 4.72
CA LEU A 64 12.20 -8.75 4.06
C LEU A 64 13.29 -9.44 4.89
N LYS A 65 13.32 -9.21 6.20
CA LYS A 65 14.27 -9.84 7.12
C LYS A 65 14.17 -11.37 7.10
N PHE A 66 12.95 -11.91 7.06
CA PHE A 66 12.73 -13.35 6.90
C PHE A 66 13.25 -13.85 5.55
N TYR A 67 12.92 -13.16 4.44
CA TYR A 67 13.38 -13.54 3.10
C TYR A 67 14.90 -13.48 2.92
N ALA A 68 15.57 -12.60 3.66
CA ALA A 68 17.02 -12.49 3.64
C ALA A 68 17.73 -13.54 4.51
N SER A 69 16.99 -14.33 5.30
CA SER A 69 17.54 -15.35 6.18
C SER A 69 17.69 -16.72 5.50
N GLU A 70 18.55 -17.58 6.06
CA GLU A 70 18.75 -18.96 5.60
C GLU A 70 17.47 -19.81 5.68
N GLU A 71 16.51 -19.43 6.54
CA GLU A 71 15.23 -20.12 6.69
C GLU A 71 14.38 -20.05 5.42
N ALA A 72 14.57 -19.01 4.61
CA ALA A 72 13.89 -18.81 3.33
C ALA A 72 14.69 -19.34 2.12
N SER A 73 15.76 -20.11 2.33
CA SER A 73 16.68 -20.55 1.26
C SER A 73 16.02 -21.33 0.11
N TYR A 74 14.88 -21.98 0.34
CA TYR A 74 14.10 -22.68 -0.70
C TYR A 74 12.95 -21.84 -1.29
N CYS A 75 12.73 -20.62 -0.80
CA CYS A 75 11.67 -19.72 -1.23
C CYS A 75 12.16 -18.79 -2.36
N THR A 76 12.05 -19.24 -3.61
CA THR A 76 12.42 -18.45 -4.80
C THR A 76 11.24 -18.20 -5.74
N GLY A 77 11.32 -17.11 -6.52
CA GLY A 77 10.30 -16.72 -7.52
C GLY A 77 8.97 -16.23 -6.94
N GLN A 78 8.83 -16.20 -5.62
CA GLN A 78 7.57 -15.88 -4.95
C GLN A 78 7.29 -14.38 -4.93
N SER A 79 6.01 -14.05 -4.79
CA SER A 79 5.54 -12.72 -4.42
C SER A 79 4.73 -12.85 -3.15
N ILE A 80 5.05 -12.05 -2.14
CA ILE A 80 4.26 -11.98 -0.91
C ILE A 80 3.45 -10.71 -0.88
N ASN A 81 2.18 -10.87 -0.53
CA ASN A 81 1.26 -9.78 -0.27
C ASN A 81 1.40 -9.33 1.19
N ILE A 82 1.75 -8.06 1.39
CA ILE A 82 1.80 -7.42 2.71
C ILE A 82 0.66 -6.40 2.76
N THR A 83 -0.56 -6.90 2.98
CA THR A 83 -1.80 -6.11 2.81
C THR A 83 -2.72 -6.15 4.02
N GLY A 84 -2.26 -6.68 5.16
CA GLY A 84 -3.09 -6.88 6.36
C GLY A 84 -4.32 -7.77 6.14
N GLY A 85 -4.28 -8.63 5.11
CA GLY A 85 -5.38 -9.52 4.72
C GLY A 85 -6.32 -8.94 3.66
N GLN A 86 -6.09 -7.72 3.17
CA GLN A 86 -6.89 -7.18 2.08
C GLN A 86 -6.58 -7.97 0.79
N VAL A 87 -7.64 -8.54 0.20
CA VAL A 87 -7.57 -9.24 -1.08
C VAL A 87 -7.91 -8.26 -2.19
N MET A 88 -7.06 -8.23 -3.23
CA MET A 88 -7.32 -7.52 -4.48
C MET A 88 -7.80 -8.58 -5.47
N PHE A 89 -9.07 -8.51 -5.90
CA PHE A 89 -9.65 -9.37 -6.93
C PHE A 89 -9.49 -8.74 -8.31
#